data_AF-A0A1I8I3X3-F1
#
_entry.id   AF-A0A1I8I3X3-F1
#
_cell.length_a   1.000
_cell.length_b   1.000
_cell.length_c   1.000
_cell.angle_alpha   90.00
_cell.angle_beta   90.00
_cell.angle_gamma   90.00
#
_symmetry.space_group_name_H-M   'P 1'
#
loop_
_entity.id
_entity.type
_entity.pdbx_description
1 polymer ?
#
loop_
_entity_poly.entity_id
_entity_poly.type
_entity_poly.pdbx_seq_one_letter_code
_entity_poly.pdbx_strand_id
1 'polypeptide(L)'
;VTRRYPTSDPRWFGALNSLQFARDSLTDWADQLDYAELSRLPESERSIHGAAAAASGTAGDEAARAPAAAAAGLADLSSAAIADDDDSSGAGVFAPVARRLAATQSELLESLVRGILDQLAALLESLGPDTFLSGRPSDAPALAALFLAVRDSLQACRDRLQPAVFRPVWRRLAAGLNRLLMRQLLGMRFSHAGGLQFAHTVTKVFMPVFAQYCGRPDRLLAESTQACCLLGLARGTAALLRQALAGPPRDGEDPLRMLLDLGVSSLTPEEALAVLKRRIDLDQA
;
A
#
# COMPACT_ATOMS: atom_id res chain seq x y z
N VAL A 1 13.16 -1.31 -25.15
CA VAL A 1 12.66 -2.53 -24.45
C VAL A 1 11.29 -2.20 -23.89
N THR A 2 10.22 -2.67 -24.53
CA THR A 2 8.83 -2.50 -24.07
C THR A 2 8.72 -3.13 -22.69
N ARG A 3 8.45 -2.33 -21.64
CA ARG A 3 8.16 -2.85 -20.30
C ARG A 3 6.96 -3.79 -20.41
N ARG A 4 7.19 -5.10 -20.37
CA ARG A 4 6.09 -6.06 -20.20
C ARG A 4 5.58 -5.87 -18.78
N TYR A 5 4.36 -5.36 -18.66
CA TYR A 5 3.72 -5.17 -17.37
C TYR A 5 3.47 -6.55 -16.72
N PRO A 6 3.61 -6.69 -15.40
CA PRO A 6 3.48 -7.99 -14.74
C PRO A 6 2.09 -8.61 -14.87
N THR A 7 1.04 -7.79 -15.03
CA THR A 7 -0.33 -8.27 -15.35
C THR A 7 -0.44 -8.94 -16.72
N SER A 8 0.50 -8.70 -17.63
CA SER A 8 0.51 -9.26 -18.98
C SER A 8 1.15 -10.65 -19.05
N ASP A 9 1.93 -11.05 -18.04
CA ASP A 9 2.59 -12.35 -18.02
C ASP A 9 1.84 -13.30 -17.05
N PRO A 10 1.16 -14.34 -17.57
CA PRO A 10 0.36 -15.25 -16.74
C PRO A 10 1.19 -16.02 -15.71
N ARG A 11 2.52 -16.08 -15.87
CA ARG A 11 3.42 -16.77 -14.95
C ARG A 11 3.43 -16.15 -13.55
N TRP A 12 3.18 -14.84 -13.43
CA TRP A 12 3.09 -14.16 -12.13
C TRP A 12 1.97 -14.71 -11.27
N PHE A 13 0.77 -14.84 -11.85
CA PHE A 13 -0.39 -15.35 -11.13
C PHE A 13 -0.20 -16.82 -10.73
N GLY A 14 0.36 -17.63 -11.63
CA GLY A 14 0.71 -19.02 -11.35
C GLY A 14 1.71 -19.14 -10.20
N ALA A 15 2.80 -18.39 -10.23
CA ALA A 15 3.81 -18.41 -9.17
C ALA A 15 3.25 -18.01 -7.80
N LEU A 16 2.46 -16.93 -7.75
CA LEU A 16 1.84 -16.45 -6.51
C LEU A 16 0.85 -17.46 -5.90
N ASN A 17 0.03 -18.10 -6.73
CA ASN A 17 -0.90 -19.15 -6.28
C ASN A 17 -0.16 -20.42 -5.84
N SER A 18 0.89 -20.83 -6.55
CA SER A 18 1.70 -21.99 -6.17
C SER A 18 2.42 -21.77 -4.84
N LEU A 19 2.93 -20.57 -4.59
CA LEU A 19 3.54 -20.23 -3.31
C LEU A 19 2.52 -20.23 -2.17
N GLN A 20 1.30 -19.72 -2.41
CA GLN A 20 0.23 -19.79 -1.42
C GLN A 20 -0.14 -21.24 -1.10
N PHE A 21 -0.37 -22.05 -2.14
CA PHE A 21 -0.70 -23.47 -1.99
C PHE A 21 0.39 -24.24 -1.22
N ALA A 22 1.67 -23.98 -1.52
CA ALA A 22 2.78 -24.60 -0.80
C ALA A 22 2.81 -24.19 0.67
N ARG A 23 2.52 -22.92 0.99
CA ARG A 23 2.44 -22.45 2.38
C ARG A 23 1.30 -23.10 3.14
N ASP A 24 0.12 -23.17 2.52
CA ASP A 24 -1.06 -23.81 3.13
C ASP A 24 -0.76 -25.30 3.40
N SER A 25 -0.16 -25.99 2.42
CA SER A 25 0.25 -27.40 2.58
C SER A 25 1.27 -27.61 3.70
N LEU A 26 2.26 -26.72 3.85
CA LEU A 26 3.24 -26.81 4.93
C LEU A 26 2.62 -26.56 6.31
N THR A 27 1.57 -25.73 6.37
CA THR A 27 0.82 -25.48 7.61
C THR A 27 0.01 -26.71 7.97
N ASP A 28 -0.73 -27.27 7.01
CA ASP A 28 -1.47 -28.52 7.18
C ASP A 28 -0.57 -29.68 7.61
N TRP A 29 0.64 -29.78 7.05
CA TRP A 29 1.61 -30.80 7.45
C TRP A 29 2.20 -30.54 8.84
N ALA A 30 2.43 -29.28 9.22
CA ALA A 30 2.90 -28.96 10.56
C ALA A 30 1.92 -29.42 11.66
N ASP A 31 0.62 -29.41 11.36
CA ASP A 31 -0.45 -29.82 12.27
C ASP A 31 -0.64 -31.35 12.36
N GLN A 32 -0.03 -32.13 11.47
CA GLN A 32 -0.07 -33.60 11.55
C GLN A 32 0.78 -34.10 12.72
N LEU A 33 0.26 -35.12 13.41
CA LEU A 33 0.83 -35.65 14.66
C LEU A 33 2.32 -35.97 14.54
N ASP A 34 2.73 -36.62 13.45
CA ASP A 34 4.10 -37.05 13.20
C ASP A 34 5.07 -35.86 13.15
N TYR A 35 4.69 -34.76 12.49
CA TYR A 35 5.52 -33.56 12.36
C TYR A 35 5.46 -32.68 13.60
N ALA A 36 4.33 -32.68 14.31
CA ALA A 36 4.20 -32.04 15.62
C ALA A 36 5.10 -32.71 16.66
N GLU A 37 5.21 -34.04 16.66
CA GLU A 37 6.11 -34.80 17.52
C GLU A 37 7.58 -34.54 17.16
N LEU A 38 7.94 -34.54 15.88
CA LEU A 38 9.27 -34.16 15.42
C LEU A 38 9.66 -32.74 15.88
N SER A 39 8.70 -31.81 15.94
CA SER A 39 8.91 -30.45 16.44
C SER A 39 9.10 -30.35 17.96
N ARG A 40 8.98 -31.45 18.70
CA ARG A 40 9.27 -31.56 20.15
C ARG A 40 10.62 -32.21 20.46
N LEU A 41 11.22 -32.93 19.52
CA LEU A 41 12.53 -33.57 19.71
C LEU A 41 13.65 -32.52 19.84
N PRO A 42 14.73 -32.73 20.62
CA PRO A 42 15.87 -31.80 20.63
C PRO A 42 16.52 -31.68 19.24
N GLU A 43 17.08 -30.51 18.89
CA GLU A 43 17.69 -30.25 17.57
C GLU A 43 18.79 -31.26 17.20
N SER A 44 19.46 -31.83 18.20
CA SER A 44 20.45 -32.90 18.05
C SER A 44 19.89 -34.20 17.45
N GLU A 45 18.62 -34.51 17.71
CA GLU A 45 17.95 -35.70 17.16
C GLU A 45 17.27 -35.43 15.81
N ARG A 46 17.01 -34.16 15.49
CA ARG A 46 16.43 -33.72 14.21
C ARG A 46 17.44 -33.62 13.08
N SER A 47 18.70 -33.35 13.41
CA SER A 47 19.78 -33.30 12.42
C SER A 47 20.17 -34.71 11.98
N ILE A 48 20.16 -34.98 10.67
CA ILE A 48 20.64 -36.24 10.08
C ILE A 48 22.10 -36.53 10.53
N HIS A 49 22.88 -35.47 10.77
CA HIS A 49 24.24 -35.56 11.31
C HIS A 49 24.28 -35.73 12.84
N GLY A 50 23.26 -35.28 13.56
CA GLY A 50 23.14 -35.41 15.02
C GLY A 50 22.67 -36.81 15.46
N ALA A 51 21.80 -37.46 14.69
CA ALA A 51 21.46 -38.88 14.89
C ALA A 51 22.68 -39.80 14.68
N ALA A 52 23.58 -39.45 13.74
CA ALA A 52 24.85 -40.14 13.53
C ALA A 52 25.91 -39.80 14.61
N ALA A 53 25.92 -38.56 15.13
CA ALA A 53 26.83 -38.13 16.19
C ALA A 53 26.41 -38.63 17.59
N ALA A 54 25.10 -38.72 17.88
CA ALA A 54 24.56 -39.32 19.10
C ALA A 54 24.87 -40.83 19.17
N ALA A 55 24.98 -41.50 18.03
CA ALA A 55 25.49 -42.86 17.94
C ALA A 55 27.02 -42.97 18.09
N SER A 56 27.76 -41.84 18.06
CA SER A 56 29.21 -41.84 17.82
C SER A 56 30.03 -40.90 18.73
N GLY A 57 29.58 -40.54 19.94
CA GLY A 57 30.40 -39.61 20.74
C GLY A 57 30.02 -39.41 22.19
N THR A 58 30.51 -40.30 23.06
CA THR A 58 31.00 -39.88 24.38
C THR A 58 32.24 -39.00 24.23
N ALA A 59 32.31 -37.96 25.06
CA ALA A 59 33.48 -37.17 25.49
C ALA A 59 33.91 -35.96 24.65
N GLY A 60 34.06 -34.82 25.34
CA GLY A 60 35.08 -33.83 25.02
C GLY A 60 34.65 -32.37 25.14
N ASP A 61 35.01 -31.75 26.27
CA ASP A 61 34.67 -30.40 26.73
C ASP A 61 35.26 -29.20 25.95
N GLU A 62 34.54 -28.08 26.12
CA GLU A 62 34.96 -26.68 26.31
C GLU A 62 35.77 -25.83 25.30
N ALA A 63 35.20 -24.61 25.13
CA ALA A 63 35.82 -23.29 25.07
C ALA A 63 36.31 -22.70 23.73
N ALA A 64 35.60 -21.65 23.27
CA ALA A 64 36.21 -20.31 23.09
C ALA A 64 35.16 -19.23 22.77
N ARG A 65 35.40 -18.06 23.37
CA ARG A 65 34.57 -16.86 23.50
C ARG A 65 34.80 -15.89 22.33
N ALA A 66 33.76 -15.14 21.95
CA ALA A 66 33.78 -14.05 20.95
C ALA A 66 34.71 -12.87 21.31
N PRO A 67 34.94 -11.87 20.41
CA PRO A 67 34.00 -10.73 20.34
C PRO A 67 33.78 -10.09 18.94
N ALA A 68 32.85 -9.13 18.94
CA ALA A 68 32.18 -8.45 17.83
C ALA A 68 32.91 -7.23 17.23
N ALA A 69 32.55 -6.85 16.00
CA ALA A 69 32.43 -5.46 15.48
C ALA A 69 31.74 -5.50 14.08
N ALA A 70 30.54 -4.95 13.95
CA ALA A 70 30.25 -3.59 13.46
C ALA A 70 30.04 -3.50 11.92
N ALA A 71 28.79 -3.32 11.51
CA ALA A 71 28.43 -2.62 10.27
C ALA A 71 27.01 -2.04 10.41
N ALA A 72 26.95 -0.74 10.66
CA ALA A 72 25.74 0.07 10.57
C ALA A 72 25.36 0.28 9.10
N GLY A 73 24.06 0.30 8.79
CA GLY A 73 23.58 0.64 7.45
C GLY A 73 22.06 0.62 7.34
N LEU A 74 21.45 1.78 7.60
CA LEU A 74 20.23 2.30 6.96
C LEU A 74 19.02 1.37 6.87
N ALA A 75 18.15 1.42 7.88
CA ALA A 75 16.75 1.02 7.77
C ALA A 75 15.86 2.01 8.53
N ASP A 76 15.40 3.04 7.83
CA ASP A 76 14.27 3.86 8.26
C ASP A 76 13.39 4.15 7.06
N LEU A 77 12.53 3.19 6.69
CA LEU A 77 11.40 3.37 5.78
C LEU A 77 10.38 2.23 6.00
N SER A 78 9.69 2.23 7.15
CA SER A 78 8.41 1.52 7.29
C SER A 78 7.70 1.91 8.58
N SER A 79 7.02 3.06 8.58
CA SER A 79 6.01 3.37 9.59
C SER A 79 4.69 3.72 8.91
N ALA A 80 4.01 2.67 8.47
CA ALA A 80 2.55 2.60 8.42
C ALA A 80 2.14 1.11 8.27
N ALA A 81 2.66 0.27 9.17
CA ALA A 81 2.19 -1.10 9.29
C ALA A 81 0.85 -1.06 10.03
N ILE A 82 -0.23 -1.36 9.30
CA ILE A 82 -1.42 -1.93 9.94
C ILE A 82 -0.93 -3.28 10.48
N ALA A 83 -0.92 -3.42 11.81
CA ALA A 83 -0.50 -4.63 12.48
C ALA A 83 -1.34 -5.82 11.97
N ASP A 84 -0.71 -6.70 11.21
CA ASP A 84 -1.12 -8.10 11.14
C ASP A 84 -0.49 -8.74 12.37
N ASP A 85 -1.34 -8.97 13.37
CA ASP A 85 -1.03 -9.73 14.57
C ASP A 85 -0.99 -11.21 14.17
N ASP A 86 0.17 -11.71 13.74
CA ASP A 86 0.40 -13.13 13.42
C ASP A 86 1.70 -13.64 14.04
N ASP A 87 1.86 -13.44 15.36
CA ASP A 87 2.98 -13.96 16.15
C ASP A 87 2.70 -15.35 16.75
N SER A 88 1.97 -16.21 16.02
CA SER A 88 1.69 -17.58 16.47
C SER A 88 2.54 -18.67 15.78
N SER A 89 3.50 -18.30 14.92
CA SER A 89 4.28 -19.25 14.11
C SER A 89 5.74 -19.41 14.58
N GLY A 90 5.96 -19.66 15.87
CA GLY A 90 7.29 -19.88 16.45
C GLY A 90 7.76 -21.35 16.50
N ALA A 91 6.85 -22.33 16.35
CA ALA A 91 7.17 -23.73 16.64
C ALA A 91 6.70 -24.66 15.50
N GLY A 92 7.65 -25.30 14.82
CA GLY A 92 7.37 -26.30 13.78
C GLY A 92 8.58 -26.56 12.90
N VAL A 93 8.76 -27.81 12.46
CA VAL A 93 9.90 -28.23 11.61
C VAL A 93 9.93 -27.44 10.29
N PHE A 94 8.76 -27.04 9.78
CA PHE A 94 8.62 -26.31 8.52
C PHE A 94 8.70 -24.78 8.67
N ALA A 95 8.74 -24.24 9.89
CA ALA A 95 8.67 -22.79 10.13
C ALA A 95 9.73 -21.97 9.37
N PRO A 96 11.01 -22.40 9.24
CA PRO A 96 12.00 -21.68 8.44
C PRO A 96 11.65 -21.63 6.95
N VAL A 97 11.15 -22.72 6.39
CA VAL A 97 10.79 -22.81 4.96
C VAL A 97 9.51 -22.00 4.70
N ALA A 98 8.51 -22.12 5.58
CA ALA A 98 7.27 -21.34 5.50
C ALA A 98 7.56 -19.83 5.52
N ARG A 99 8.46 -19.36 6.41
CA ARG A 99 8.90 -17.96 6.45
C ARG A 99 9.58 -17.52 5.16
N ARG A 100 10.45 -18.34 4.58
CA ARG A 100 11.11 -18.02 3.30
C ARG A 100 10.11 -17.94 2.15
N LEU A 101 9.16 -18.88 2.06
CA LEU A 101 8.11 -18.85 1.04
C LEU A 101 7.21 -17.62 1.20
N ALA A 102 6.87 -17.24 2.44
CA ALA A 102 6.10 -16.04 2.74
C ALA A 102 6.83 -14.76 2.31
N ALA A 103 8.13 -14.68 2.58
CA ALA A 103 8.97 -13.56 2.14
C ALA A 103 9.01 -13.46 0.61
N THR A 104 9.30 -14.56 -0.09
CA THR A 104 9.30 -14.59 -1.57
C THR A 104 7.94 -14.23 -2.16
N GLN A 105 6.85 -14.73 -1.57
CA GLN A 105 5.50 -14.36 -2.00
C GLN A 105 5.24 -12.86 -1.83
N SER A 106 5.68 -12.28 -0.72
CA SER A 106 5.55 -10.84 -0.44
C SER A 106 6.32 -10.01 -1.45
N GLU A 107 7.56 -10.39 -1.78
CA GLU A 107 8.37 -9.73 -2.81
C GLU A 107 7.71 -9.78 -4.20
N LEU A 108 7.18 -10.95 -4.59
CA LEU A 108 6.50 -11.08 -5.88
C LEU A 108 5.21 -10.26 -5.94
N LEU A 109 4.47 -10.23 -4.84
CA LEU A 109 3.26 -9.42 -4.70
C LEU A 109 3.60 -7.93 -4.82
N GLU A 110 4.66 -7.47 -4.16
CA GLU A 110 5.14 -6.09 -4.27
C GLU A 110 5.54 -5.72 -5.68
N SER A 111 6.25 -6.61 -6.37
CA SER A 111 6.63 -6.40 -7.77
C SER A 111 5.41 -6.29 -8.69
N LEU A 112 4.40 -7.15 -8.50
CA LEU A 112 3.14 -7.09 -9.23
C LEU A 112 2.42 -5.74 -9.00
N VAL A 113 2.24 -5.35 -7.73
CA VAL A 113 1.56 -4.11 -7.36
C VAL A 113 2.33 -2.89 -7.90
N ARG A 114 3.66 -2.87 -7.75
CA ARG A 114 4.51 -1.79 -8.28
C ARG A 114 4.36 -1.67 -9.79
N GLY A 115 4.36 -2.78 -10.53
CA GLY A 115 4.21 -2.73 -11.98
C GLY A 115 2.86 -2.18 -12.43
N ILE A 116 1.78 -2.46 -11.69
CA ILE A 116 0.47 -1.83 -11.94
C ILE A 116 0.53 -0.34 -11.61
N LEU A 117 1.06 0.04 -10.44
CA LEU A 117 1.18 1.44 -10.03
C LEU A 117 2.02 2.28 -11.01
N ASP A 118 3.11 1.73 -11.55
CA ASP A 118 3.92 2.38 -12.59
C ASP A 118 3.11 2.68 -13.86
N GLN A 119 2.20 1.78 -14.26
CA GLN A 119 1.31 2.00 -15.39
C GLN A 119 0.32 3.15 -15.10
N LEU A 120 -0.25 3.14 -13.90
CA LEU A 120 -1.20 4.17 -13.46
C LEU A 120 -0.51 5.54 -13.31
N ALA A 121 0.72 5.56 -12.80
CA ALA A 121 1.54 6.75 -12.71
C ALA A 121 1.81 7.36 -14.08
N ALA A 122 2.18 6.55 -15.08
CA ALA A 122 2.38 7.04 -16.45
C ALA A 122 1.12 7.68 -17.06
N LEU A 123 -0.07 7.13 -16.76
CA LEU A 123 -1.35 7.72 -17.20
C LEU A 123 -1.63 9.05 -16.47
N LEU A 124 -1.36 9.13 -15.17
CA LEU A 124 -1.49 10.37 -14.40
C LEU A 124 -0.50 11.44 -14.88
N GLU A 125 0.75 11.08 -15.15
CA GLU A 125 1.79 11.98 -15.65
C GLU A 125 1.45 12.55 -17.04
N SER A 126 0.63 11.84 -17.83
CA SER A 126 0.12 12.36 -19.10
C SER A 126 -0.90 13.50 -18.93
N LEU A 127 -1.44 13.69 -17.72
CA LEU A 127 -2.23 14.87 -17.36
C LEU A 127 -1.26 16.03 -17.14
N GLY A 128 -1.33 17.03 -18.00
CA GLY A 128 -0.56 18.26 -17.85
C GLY A 128 -0.93 19.02 -16.58
N PRO A 129 -0.04 19.91 -16.07
CA PRO A 129 -0.27 20.66 -14.84
C PRO A 129 -1.52 21.56 -14.91
N ASP A 130 -1.90 21.98 -16.12
CA ASP A 130 -3.00 22.91 -16.37
C ASP A 130 -4.30 22.23 -16.84
N THR A 131 -4.35 20.89 -16.85
CA THR A 131 -5.51 20.12 -17.36
C THR A 131 -6.83 20.53 -16.70
N PHE A 132 -6.81 20.92 -15.43
CA PHE A 132 -8.00 21.30 -14.65
C PHE A 132 -8.23 22.81 -14.54
N LEU A 133 -7.56 23.64 -15.35
CA LEU A 133 -7.77 25.09 -15.33
C LEU A 133 -8.99 25.55 -16.12
N SER A 134 -9.30 24.91 -17.24
CA SER A 134 -10.31 25.40 -18.19
C SER A 134 -11.76 25.24 -17.70
N GLY A 135 -12.01 24.51 -16.61
CA GLY A 135 -13.34 24.31 -16.02
C GLY A 135 -14.34 23.55 -16.91
N ARG A 136 -13.98 23.24 -18.15
CA ARG A 136 -14.74 22.32 -19.02
C ARG A 136 -14.63 20.92 -18.45
N PRO A 137 -15.71 20.09 -18.50
CA PRO A 137 -15.58 18.68 -18.18
C PRO A 137 -14.41 18.16 -19.00
N SER A 138 -13.33 17.81 -18.31
CA SER A 138 -12.17 17.29 -18.98
C SER A 138 -12.60 15.94 -19.51
N ASP A 139 -12.85 15.87 -20.82
CA ASP A 139 -12.85 14.61 -21.56
C ASP A 139 -11.43 14.04 -21.60
N ALA A 140 -10.62 14.22 -20.54
CA ALA A 140 -9.24 13.79 -20.44
C ALA A 140 -9.24 12.29 -20.68
N PRO A 141 -8.79 11.85 -21.87
CA PRO A 141 -8.77 10.43 -22.20
C PRO A 141 -7.91 9.67 -21.19
N ALA A 142 -6.94 10.35 -20.60
CA ALA A 142 -6.09 9.86 -19.52
C ALA A 142 -6.86 9.50 -18.23
N LEU A 143 -7.89 10.24 -17.81
CA LEU A 143 -8.69 9.89 -16.63
C LEU A 143 -9.56 8.66 -16.88
N ALA A 144 -10.19 8.59 -18.06
CA ALA A 144 -10.94 7.41 -18.49
C ALA A 144 -10.03 6.19 -18.62
N ALA A 145 -8.86 6.35 -19.24
CA ALA A 145 -7.85 5.30 -19.35
C ALA A 145 -7.35 4.84 -17.98
N LEU A 146 -7.14 5.76 -17.03
CA LEU A 146 -6.75 5.45 -15.66
C LEU A 146 -7.81 4.62 -14.95
N PHE A 147 -9.09 4.98 -15.08
CA PHE A 147 -10.19 4.18 -14.53
C PHE A 147 -10.22 2.76 -15.11
N LEU A 148 -10.17 2.64 -16.43
CA LEU A 148 -10.17 1.34 -17.11
C LEU A 148 -8.96 0.50 -16.66
N ALA A 149 -7.77 1.10 -16.58
CA ALA A 149 -6.57 0.42 -16.15
C ALA A 149 -6.67 -0.09 -14.71
N VAL A 150 -7.20 0.69 -13.76
CA VAL A 150 -7.43 0.24 -12.38
C VAL A 150 -8.43 -0.91 -12.35
N ARG A 151 -9.58 -0.75 -13.02
CA ARG A 151 -10.65 -1.75 -13.06
C ARG A 151 -10.15 -3.06 -13.65
N ASP A 152 -9.52 -3.01 -14.83
CA ASP A 152 -9.08 -4.19 -15.56
C ASP A 152 -7.94 -4.91 -14.83
N SER A 153 -7.03 -4.16 -14.18
CA SER A 153 -5.97 -4.75 -13.36
C SER A 153 -6.52 -5.48 -12.14
N LEU A 154 -7.48 -4.87 -11.42
CA LEU A 154 -8.11 -5.50 -10.25
C LEU A 154 -8.95 -6.72 -10.65
N GLN A 155 -9.71 -6.63 -11.74
CA GLN A 155 -10.46 -7.74 -12.29
C GLN A 155 -9.53 -8.90 -12.68
N ALA A 156 -8.44 -8.62 -13.41
CA ALA A 156 -7.48 -9.65 -13.80
C ALA A 156 -6.82 -10.32 -12.59
N CYS A 157 -6.51 -9.56 -11.55
CA CYS A 157 -6.00 -10.11 -10.29
C CYS A 157 -7.04 -10.97 -9.59
N ARG A 158 -8.30 -10.50 -9.50
CA ARG A 158 -9.39 -11.24 -8.85
C ARG A 158 -9.67 -12.58 -9.54
N ASP A 159 -9.70 -12.57 -10.88
CA ASP A 159 -10.08 -13.75 -11.66
C ASP A 159 -8.96 -14.81 -11.70
N ARG A 160 -7.72 -14.45 -11.34
CA ARG A 160 -6.54 -15.32 -11.47
C ARG A 160 -5.82 -15.64 -10.16
N LEU A 161 -6.01 -14.85 -9.11
CA LEU A 161 -5.37 -15.08 -7.81
C LEU A 161 -6.34 -15.75 -6.83
N GLN A 162 -5.78 -16.60 -5.96
CA GLN A 162 -6.52 -17.10 -4.80
C GLN A 162 -6.92 -15.95 -3.86
N PRO A 163 -8.06 -16.03 -3.15
CA PRO A 163 -8.54 -14.96 -2.28
C PRO A 163 -7.53 -14.47 -1.22
N ALA A 164 -6.74 -15.41 -0.66
CA ALA A 164 -5.68 -15.13 0.32
C ALA A 164 -4.57 -14.21 -0.24
N VAL A 165 -4.28 -14.31 -1.54
CA VAL A 165 -3.29 -13.48 -2.23
C VAL A 165 -3.91 -12.21 -2.79
N PHE A 166 -5.14 -12.31 -3.33
CA PHE A 166 -5.84 -11.18 -3.91
C PHE A 166 -6.10 -10.07 -2.89
N ARG A 167 -6.45 -10.43 -1.64
CA ARG A 167 -6.73 -9.46 -0.58
C ARG A 167 -5.57 -8.47 -0.33
N PRO A 168 -4.34 -8.92 -0.05
CA PRO A 168 -3.20 -8.02 0.10
C PRO A 168 -2.87 -7.25 -1.19
N VAL A 169 -3.08 -7.82 -2.38
CA VAL A 169 -2.87 -7.11 -3.66
C VAL A 169 -3.75 -5.87 -3.77
N TRP A 170 -5.08 -6.00 -3.63
CA TRP A 170 -5.96 -4.86 -3.84
C TRP A 170 -5.79 -3.80 -2.73
N ARG A 171 -5.48 -4.19 -1.49
CA ARG A 171 -5.21 -3.25 -0.38
C ARG A 171 -3.98 -2.39 -0.67
N ARG A 172 -2.89 -3.03 -1.09
CA ARG A 172 -1.65 -2.32 -1.45
C ARG A 172 -1.83 -1.46 -2.69
N LEU A 173 -2.61 -1.92 -3.67
CA LEU A 173 -2.94 -1.12 -4.84
C LEU A 173 -3.75 0.12 -4.48
N ALA A 174 -4.74 0.01 -3.58
CA ALA A 174 -5.54 1.14 -3.13
C ALA A 174 -4.67 2.18 -2.39
N ALA A 175 -3.81 1.74 -1.47
CA ALA A 175 -2.89 2.61 -0.76
C ALA A 175 -1.89 3.31 -1.70
N GLY A 176 -1.34 2.56 -2.67
CA GLY A 176 -0.44 3.12 -3.69
C GLY A 176 -1.15 4.13 -4.59
N LEU A 177 -2.38 3.84 -5.02
CA LEU A 177 -3.20 4.74 -5.82
C LEU A 177 -3.53 6.03 -5.06
N ASN A 178 -3.88 5.93 -3.77
CA ASN A 178 -4.13 7.10 -2.92
C ASN A 178 -2.92 8.05 -2.92
N ARG A 179 -1.72 7.51 -2.73
CA ARG A 179 -0.46 8.29 -2.75
C ARG A 179 -0.17 8.88 -4.13
N LEU A 180 -0.39 8.12 -5.21
CA LEU A 180 -0.20 8.61 -6.58
C LEU A 180 -1.15 9.77 -6.90
N LEU A 181 -2.42 9.64 -6.53
CA LEU A 181 -3.43 10.69 -6.73
C LEU A 181 -3.07 11.95 -5.93
N MET A 182 -2.65 11.80 -4.67
CA MET A 182 -2.17 12.91 -3.84
C MET A 182 -0.96 13.61 -4.47
N ARG A 183 0.05 12.84 -4.89
CA ARG A 183 1.23 13.38 -5.56
C ARG A 183 0.87 14.14 -6.84
N GLN A 184 0.01 13.55 -7.67
CA GLN A 184 -0.41 14.19 -8.93
C GLN A 184 -1.18 15.47 -8.65
N LEU A 185 -2.12 15.45 -7.70
CA LEU A 185 -2.87 16.63 -7.26
C LEU A 185 -1.93 17.77 -6.85
N LEU A 186 -0.92 17.48 -6.03
CA LEU A 186 0.03 18.49 -5.57
C LEU A 186 0.91 19.07 -6.70
N GLY A 187 1.06 18.35 -7.82
CA GLY A 187 1.76 18.81 -9.02
C GLY A 187 0.88 19.60 -10.01
N MET A 188 -0.44 19.61 -9.82
CA MET A 188 -1.39 20.24 -10.74
C MET A 188 -1.92 21.58 -10.21
N ARG A 189 -2.51 22.37 -11.10
CA ARG A 189 -3.22 23.61 -10.78
C ARG A 189 -4.70 23.43 -11.08
N PHE A 190 -5.55 23.99 -10.22
CA PHE A 190 -6.98 23.80 -10.30
C PHE A 190 -7.72 25.14 -10.31
N SER A 191 -8.67 25.25 -11.23
CA SER A 191 -9.84 26.11 -11.00
C SER A 191 -10.79 25.44 -10.02
N HIS A 192 -11.73 26.18 -9.42
CA HIS A 192 -12.77 25.57 -8.58
C HIS A 192 -13.55 24.46 -9.32
N ALA A 193 -13.97 24.73 -10.56
CA ALA A 193 -14.67 23.76 -11.41
C ALA A 193 -13.79 22.53 -11.72
N GLY A 194 -12.51 22.73 -12.02
CA GLY A 194 -11.57 21.63 -12.26
C GLY A 194 -11.30 20.79 -11.01
N GLY A 195 -11.22 21.43 -9.83
CA GLY A 195 -11.13 20.74 -8.55
C GLY A 195 -12.32 19.81 -8.30
N LEU A 196 -13.54 20.29 -8.61
CA LEU A 196 -14.76 19.46 -8.52
C LEU A 196 -14.76 18.29 -9.52
N GLN A 197 -14.22 18.47 -10.72
CA GLN A 197 -14.10 17.38 -11.70
C GLN A 197 -13.11 16.29 -11.25
N PHE A 198 -11.95 16.71 -10.74
CA PHE A 198 -10.99 15.77 -10.17
C PHE A 198 -11.60 15.03 -8.97
N ALA A 199 -12.28 15.76 -8.08
CA ALA A 199 -13.01 15.20 -6.95
C ALA A 199 -14.07 14.18 -7.38
N HIS A 200 -14.82 14.46 -8.44
CA HIS A 200 -15.79 13.53 -9.00
C HIS A 200 -15.10 12.24 -9.48
N THR A 201 -13.97 12.35 -10.16
CA THR A 201 -13.21 11.17 -10.61
C THR A 201 -12.73 10.33 -9.43
N VAL A 202 -12.15 10.95 -8.40
CA VAL A 202 -11.69 10.22 -7.20
C VAL A 202 -12.84 9.55 -6.46
N THR A 203 -13.92 10.27 -6.21
CA THR A 203 -15.00 9.82 -5.31
C THR A 203 -16.11 9.03 -5.99
N LYS A 204 -16.39 9.26 -7.27
CA LYS A 204 -17.49 8.61 -8.00
C LYS A 204 -17.01 7.56 -8.99
N VAL A 205 -15.74 7.60 -9.40
CA VAL A 205 -15.19 6.65 -10.37
C VAL A 205 -14.29 5.61 -9.69
N PHE A 206 -13.33 6.01 -8.86
CA PHE A 206 -12.44 5.03 -8.21
C PHE A 206 -13.07 4.32 -7.00
N MET A 207 -13.80 5.03 -6.14
CA MET A 207 -14.42 4.41 -4.96
C MET A 207 -15.29 3.19 -5.26
N PRO A 208 -16.20 3.20 -6.27
CA PRO A 208 -17.02 2.03 -6.59
C PRO A 208 -16.21 0.80 -7.04
N VAL A 209 -15.01 0.99 -7.58
CA VAL A 209 -14.15 -0.14 -7.96
C VAL A 209 -13.69 -0.89 -6.71
N PHE A 210 -13.27 -0.16 -5.66
CA PHE A 210 -12.83 -0.76 -4.39
C PHE A 210 -13.98 -1.18 -3.47
N ALA A 211 -15.17 -0.59 -3.63
CA ALA A 211 -16.36 -0.97 -2.87
C ALA A 211 -16.77 -2.45 -3.07
N GLN A 212 -16.36 -3.07 -4.18
CA GLN A 212 -16.57 -4.50 -4.44
C GLN A 212 -15.75 -5.41 -3.52
N TYR A 213 -14.68 -4.89 -2.92
CA TYR A 213 -13.71 -5.67 -2.16
C TYR A 213 -13.64 -5.29 -0.68
N CYS A 214 -14.25 -4.17 -0.29
CA CYS A 214 -14.22 -3.66 1.08
C CYS A 214 -15.51 -2.92 1.46
N GLY A 215 -15.88 -2.97 2.74
CA GLY A 215 -17.06 -2.27 3.25
C GLY A 215 -16.86 -0.78 3.53
N ARG A 216 -15.61 -0.28 3.51
CA ARG A 216 -15.25 1.12 3.79
C ARG A 216 -14.20 1.64 2.81
N PRO A 217 -14.56 1.85 1.53
CA PRO A 217 -13.62 2.31 0.49
C PRO A 217 -13.13 3.75 0.76
N ASP A 218 -13.94 4.55 1.46
CA ASP A 218 -13.61 5.88 1.97
C ASP A 218 -12.29 5.92 2.76
N ARG A 219 -11.99 4.85 3.51
CA ARG A 219 -10.75 4.75 4.29
C ARG A 219 -9.52 4.41 3.44
N LEU A 220 -9.70 3.80 2.27
CA LEU A 220 -8.58 3.38 1.42
C LEU A 220 -7.98 4.54 0.64
N LEU A 221 -8.82 5.49 0.23
CA LEU A 221 -8.43 6.68 -0.52
C LEU A 221 -8.66 7.96 0.33
N ALA A 222 -8.47 7.85 1.64
CA ALA A 222 -8.86 8.90 2.59
C ALA A 222 -8.16 10.24 2.30
N GLU A 223 -6.83 10.23 2.14
CA GLU A 223 -6.05 11.45 1.88
C GLU A 223 -6.48 12.13 0.58
N SER A 224 -6.54 11.38 -0.53
CA SER A 224 -6.95 11.93 -1.84
C SER A 224 -8.39 12.41 -1.85
N THR A 225 -9.30 11.69 -1.17
CA THR A 225 -10.71 12.08 -1.05
C THR A 225 -10.88 13.36 -0.23
N GLN A 226 -10.15 13.49 0.88
CA GLN A 226 -10.20 14.69 1.71
C GLN A 226 -9.51 15.87 1.03
N ALA A 227 -8.41 15.65 0.30
CA ALA A 227 -7.81 16.69 -0.53
C ALA A 227 -8.78 17.17 -1.62
N CYS A 228 -9.52 16.26 -2.24
CA CYS A 228 -10.59 16.58 -3.18
C CYS A 228 -11.72 17.41 -2.52
N CYS A 229 -12.06 17.13 -1.26
CA CYS A 229 -13.00 17.94 -0.49
C CYS A 229 -12.50 19.38 -0.36
N LEU A 230 -11.23 19.58 -0.02
CA LEU A 230 -10.61 20.91 0.08
C LEU A 230 -10.59 21.67 -1.27
N LEU A 231 -10.28 20.98 -2.37
CA LEU A 231 -10.34 21.56 -3.72
C LEU A 231 -11.77 22.01 -4.10
N GLY A 232 -12.77 21.26 -3.64
CA GLY A 232 -14.19 21.52 -3.90
C GLY A 232 -14.85 22.56 -3.00
N LEU A 233 -14.16 23.14 -2.01
CA LEU A 233 -14.73 24.16 -1.13
C LEU A 233 -15.18 25.40 -1.90
N ALA A 234 -16.19 26.11 -1.39
CA ALA A 234 -16.54 27.44 -1.91
C ALA A 234 -15.34 28.40 -1.76
N ARG A 235 -15.17 29.36 -2.69
CA ARG A 235 -14.01 30.27 -2.70
C ARG A 235 -13.81 30.99 -1.37
N GLY A 236 -14.88 31.53 -0.77
CA GLY A 236 -14.81 32.22 0.52
C GLY A 236 -14.30 31.32 1.65
N THR A 237 -14.91 30.14 1.81
CA THR A 237 -14.51 29.14 2.81
C THR A 237 -13.06 28.69 2.62
N ALA A 238 -12.66 28.43 1.37
CA ALA A 238 -11.31 28.01 1.05
C ALA A 238 -10.27 29.10 1.31
N ALA A 239 -10.60 30.37 1.03
CA ALA A 239 -9.74 31.51 1.31
C ALA A 239 -9.53 31.72 2.81
N LEU A 240 -10.61 31.65 3.60
CA LEU A 240 -10.55 31.75 5.06
C LEU A 240 -9.74 30.61 5.67
N LEU A 241 -10.00 29.37 5.24
CA LEU A 241 -9.23 28.21 5.70
C LEU A 241 -7.75 28.37 5.33
N ARG A 242 -7.42 28.80 4.11
CA ARG A 242 -6.03 29.03 3.69
C ARG A 242 -5.34 30.08 4.57
N GLN A 243 -6.03 31.16 4.92
CA GLN A 243 -5.50 32.20 5.80
C GLN A 243 -5.28 31.68 7.23
N ALA A 244 -6.24 30.94 7.78
CA ALA A 244 -6.13 30.34 9.11
C ALA A 244 -4.99 29.32 9.19
N LEU A 245 -4.79 28.51 8.14
CA LEU A 245 -3.71 27.53 8.09
C LEU A 245 -2.33 28.14 7.81
N ALA A 246 -2.25 29.31 7.16
CA ALA A 246 -1.00 29.98 6.81
C ALA A 246 -0.51 31.00 7.86
N GLY A 247 -1.42 31.53 8.68
CA GLY A 247 -1.12 32.51 9.72
C GLY A 247 -0.61 31.86 11.01
N PRO A 248 -0.05 32.66 11.95
CA PRO A 248 0.18 32.19 13.30
C PRO A 248 -1.17 31.80 13.94
N PRO A 249 -1.21 30.73 14.75
CA PRO A 249 -2.44 30.32 15.41
C PRO A 249 -2.96 31.51 16.24
N ARG A 250 -4.17 31.97 15.92
CA ARG A 250 -4.86 33.00 16.71
C ARG A 250 -5.47 32.35 17.94
N ASP A 251 -5.62 33.12 19.01
CA ASP A 251 -6.25 32.64 20.24
C ASP A 251 -7.66 32.07 19.94
N GLY A 252 -7.83 30.77 20.13
CA GLY A 252 -9.08 30.03 19.88
C GLY A 252 -9.23 29.38 18.50
N GLU A 253 -8.28 29.59 17.58
CA GLU A 253 -8.26 28.94 16.26
C GLU A 253 -7.34 27.70 16.32
N ASP A 254 -7.94 26.50 16.40
CA ASP A 254 -7.22 25.24 16.23
C ASP A 254 -7.32 24.76 14.77
N PRO A 255 -6.22 24.81 13.98
CA PRO A 255 -6.19 24.35 12.59
C PRO A 255 -6.71 22.92 12.40
N LEU A 256 -6.41 22.03 13.36
CA LEU A 256 -6.86 20.64 13.30
C LEU A 256 -8.37 20.56 13.49
N ARG A 257 -8.92 21.35 14.42
CA ARG A 257 -10.37 21.37 14.65
C ARG A 257 -11.13 21.86 13.42
N MET A 258 -10.64 22.91 12.75
CA MET A 258 -11.26 23.40 11.52
C MET A 258 -11.28 22.34 10.41
N LEU A 259 -10.21 21.56 10.27
CA LEU A 259 -10.15 20.45 9.32
C LEU A 259 -11.13 19.33 9.69
N LEU A 260 -11.20 18.97 10.97
CA LEU A 260 -12.13 17.96 11.47
C LEU A 260 -13.60 18.36 11.24
N ASP A 261 -13.95 19.63 11.44
CA ASP A 261 -15.29 20.16 11.21
C ASP A 261 -15.68 20.08 9.71
N LEU A 262 -14.69 20.04 8.80
CA LEU A 262 -14.85 19.80 7.36
C LEU A 262 -14.77 18.31 6.97
N GLY A 263 -14.62 17.40 7.94
CA GLY A 263 -14.46 15.96 7.70
C GLY A 263 -13.08 15.57 7.19
N VAL A 264 -12.08 16.43 7.37
CA VAL A 264 -10.68 16.19 7.01
C VAL A 264 -9.91 15.74 8.26
N SER A 265 -9.65 14.44 8.37
CA SER A 265 -8.96 13.84 9.52
C SER A 265 -7.66 13.12 9.17
N SER A 266 -7.37 12.98 7.87
CA SER A 266 -6.24 12.22 7.33
C SER A 266 -5.16 13.13 6.74
N LEU A 267 -5.38 14.44 6.71
CA LEU A 267 -4.41 15.44 6.27
C LEU A 267 -3.95 16.28 7.46
N THR A 268 -2.66 16.56 7.51
CA THR A 268 -2.10 17.56 8.40
C THR A 268 -2.49 18.98 7.95
N PRO A 269 -2.42 19.99 8.84
CA PRO A 269 -2.61 21.39 8.48
C PRO A 269 -1.71 21.85 7.32
N GLU A 270 -0.47 21.37 7.29
CA GLU A 270 0.51 21.69 6.25
C GLU A 270 0.13 21.09 4.90
N GLU A 271 -0.30 19.83 4.87
CA GLU A 271 -0.78 19.16 3.65
C GLU A 271 -2.07 19.81 3.14
N ALA A 272 -3.01 20.11 4.03
CA ALA A 272 -4.24 20.82 3.68
C ALA A 272 -3.94 22.20 3.07
N LEU A 273 -2.98 22.94 3.64
CA LEU A 273 -2.51 24.20 3.07
C LEU A 273 -1.86 24.00 1.70
N ALA A 274 -1.05 22.96 1.52
CA ALA A 274 -0.43 22.63 0.24
C ALA A 274 -1.48 22.34 -0.85
N VAL A 275 -2.55 21.62 -0.51
CA VAL A 275 -3.72 21.36 -1.38
C VAL A 275 -4.43 22.66 -1.74
N LEU A 276 -4.74 23.51 -0.78
CA LEU A 276 -5.42 24.79 -1.03
C LEU A 276 -4.58 25.71 -1.92
N LYS A 277 -3.25 25.69 -1.78
CA LYS A 277 -2.31 26.41 -2.66
C LYS A 277 -2.30 25.92 -4.11
N ARG A 278 -3.03 24.86 -4.47
CA ARG A 278 -3.20 24.44 -5.87
C ARG A 278 -4.36 25.16 -6.56
N ARG A 279 -5.23 25.83 -5.81
CA ARG A 279 -6.35 26.61 -6.34
C ARG A 279 -5.92 27.99 -6.78
N ILE A 280 -5.94 28.21 -8.10
CA ILE A 280 -5.48 29.47 -8.69
C ILE A 280 -6.41 30.66 -8.38
N ASP A 281 -7.67 30.40 -8.03
CA ASP A 281 -8.66 31.42 -7.70
C ASP A 281 -8.47 32.01 -6.28
N LEU A 282 -7.61 31.38 -5.46
CA LEU A 282 -7.27 31.85 -4.12
C LEU A 282 -6.02 32.76 -4.10
N ASP A 283 -5.25 32.79 -5.19
CA ASP A 283 -4.06 33.64 -5.31
C ASP A 283 -4.41 35.09 -5.70
N GLN A 284 -5.63 35.32 -6.21
CA GLN A 284 -6.14 36.64 -6.58
C GLN A 284 -6.91 37.32 -5.44
N ALA A 285 -6.55 37.06 -4.18
CA ALA A 285 -7.19 37.60 -2.99
C ALA A 285 -6.22 38.47 -2.19
#